data_AF-A0A1Z5TMK2-F1
#
_entry.id   AF-A0A1Z5TMK2-F1
#
_cell.length_a   1.000
_cell.length_b   1.000
_cell.length_c   1.000
_cell.angle_alpha   90.00
_cell.angle_beta   90.00
_cell.angle_gamma   90.00
#
_symmetry.space_group_name_H-M   'P 1'
#
loop_
_entity.id
_entity.type
_entity.pdbx_description
1 polymer ?
#
loop_
_entity_poly.entity_id
_entity_poly.type
_entity_poly.pdbx_seq_one_letter_code
_entity_poly.pdbx_strand_id
1 'polypeptide(L)'
;MAIPNEKLQQLLQEISSKAAFAEQQLNIVRAQIASKKREERKLQLSNKELSDLPSLTPVYDGVGKMYVGMDERNIVLSKKEI
;
A
#
# COMPACT_ATOMS: atom_id res chain seq x y z
N MET A 1 -28.32 18.78 39.52
CA MET A 1 -26.97 19.22 39.10
C MET A 1 -26.91 19.16 37.59
N ALA A 2 -27.25 20.28 36.93
CA ALA A 2 -27.15 20.38 35.48
C ALA A 2 -25.68 20.57 35.11
N ILE A 3 -25.18 19.78 34.17
CA ILE A 3 -23.85 19.97 33.60
C ILE A 3 -23.80 21.42 33.07
N PRO A 4 -22.81 22.25 33.47
CA PRO A 4 -22.71 23.62 33.00
C PRO A 4 -22.67 23.65 31.48
N ASN A 5 -23.51 24.49 30.86
CA ASN A 5 -23.70 24.53 29.40
C ASN A 5 -22.39 24.77 28.63
N GLU A 6 -21.44 25.50 29.23
CA GLU A 6 -20.11 25.75 28.68
C GLU A 6 -19.26 24.47 28.57
N LYS A 7 -19.32 23.57 29.56
CA LYS A 7 -18.59 22.29 29.49
C LYS A 7 -19.15 21.38 28.42
N LEU A 8 -20.46 21.41 28.19
CA LEU A 8 -21.10 20.69 27.09
C LEU A 8 -20.65 21.22 25.72
N GLN A 9 -20.56 22.54 25.56
CA GLN A 9 -20.07 23.16 24.33
C GLN A 9 -18.59 22.83 24.06
N GLN A 10 -17.73 22.91 25.08
CA GLN A 10 -16.31 22.53 24.95
C GLN A 10 -16.15 21.06 24.57
N LEU A 11 -16.92 20.16 25.19
CA LEU A 11 -16.85 18.73 24.90
C LEU A 11 -17.33 18.42 23.48
N LEU A 12 -18.37 19.11 23.00
CA LEU A 12 -18.86 18.99 21.63
C LEU A 12 -17.83 19.48 20.60
N GLN A 13 -17.13 20.59 20.92
CA GLN A 13 -16.07 21.10 20.06
C GLN A 13 -14.86 20.15 20.01
N GLU A 14 -14.47 19.56 21.13
CA GLU A 14 -13.42 18.52 21.16
C GLU A 14 -13.80 17.28 20.35
N ILE A 15 -15.04 16.81 20.46
CA ILE A 15 -15.53 15.66 19.68
C ILE A 15 -15.53 15.99 18.19
N SER A 16 -15.99 17.18 17.80
CA SER A 16 -15.99 17.61 16.40
C SER A 16 -14.58 17.67 15.80
N SER A 17 -13.61 18.18 16.58
CA SER A 17 -12.20 18.25 16.18
C SER A 17 -11.60 16.84 16.02
N LYS A 18 -11.87 15.93 16.96
CA LYS A 18 -11.43 14.53 16.88
C LYS A 18 -12.06 13.79 15.71
N ALA A 19 -13.34 14.04 15.42
CA ALA A 19 -14.04 13.45 14.28
C ALA A 19 -13.43 13.92 12.95
N ALA A 20 -13.21 15.22 12.79
CA ALA A 20 -12.56 15.78 11.59
C ALA A 20 -11.16 15.21 11.38
N PHE A 21 -10.38 15.07 12.45
CA PHE A 21 -9.04 14.46 12.38
C PHE A 21 -9.09 12.98 11.99
N ALA A 22 -10.03 12.20 12.55
CA ALA A 22 -10.21 10.79 12.21
C ALA A 22 -10.62 10.62 10.74
N GLU A 23 -11.50 11.48 10.21
CA GLU A 23 -11.87 11.48 8.79
C GLU A 23 -10.68 11.75 7.87
N GLN A 24 -9.81 12.70 8.22
CA GLN A 24 -8.58 12.96 7.48
C GLN A 24 -7.65 11.75 7.47
N GLN A 25 -7.44 11.11 8.62
CA GLN A 25 -6.63 9.90 8.72
C GLN A 25 -7.20 8.76 7.88
N LEU A 26 -8.53 8.56 7.92
CA LEU A 26 -9.20 7.55 7.10
C LEU A 26 -8.99 7.79 5.61
N ASN A 27 -9.01 9.05 5.16
CA ASN A 27 -8.77 9.36 3.75
C ASN A 27 -7.34 9.03 3.32
N ILE A 28 -6.35 9.29 4.18
CA ILE A 28 -4.96 8.89 3.92
C ILE A 28 -4.84 7.37 3.81
N VAL A 29 -5.44 6.63 4.75
CA VAL A 29 -5.39 5.15 4.73
C VAL A 29 -6.08 4.60 3.49
N ARG A 30 -7.23 5.15 3.10
CA ARG A 30 -7.93 4.76 1.85
C ARG A 30 -7.05 4.98 0.62
N ALA A 31 -6.32 6.09 0.55
CA ALA A 31 -5.38 6.35 -0.53
C ALA A 31 -4.22 5.34 -0.53
N GLN A 32 -3.68 5.00 0.64
CA GLN A 32 -2.64 3.97 0.78
C GLN A 32 -3.14 2.58 0.33
N ILE A 33 -4.37 2.21 0.71
CA ILE A 33 -5.00 0.95 0.26
C ILE A 33 -5.12 0.92 -1.26
N ALA A 34 -5.59 2.01 -1.87
CA ALA A 34 -5.71 2.10 -3.33
C ALA A 34 -4.34 1.97 -4.03
N SER A 35 -3.29 2.57 -3.47
CA SER A 35 -1.92 2.44 -3.98
C SER A 35 -1.42 1.00 -3.91
N LYS A 36 -1.54 0.35 -2.73
CA LYS A 36 -1.12 -1.04 -2.54
C LYS A 36 -1.87 -2.01 -3.45
N LYS A 37 -3.19 -1.83 -3.62
CA LYS A 37 -3.99 -2.66 -4.53
C LYS A 37 -3.52 -2.55 -5.99
N ARG A 38 -3.03 -1.38 -6.40
CA ARG A 38 -2.45 -1.19 -7.73
C ARG A 38 -1.10 -1.88 -7.86
N GLU A 39 -0.24 -1.78 -6.84
CA GLU A 39 1.05 -2.48 -6.79
C GLU A 39 0.87 -3.99 -6.82
N GLU A 40 -0.04 -4.53 -6.01
CA GLU A 40 -0.39 -5.95 -5.99
C GLU A 40 -0.83 -6.44 -7.37
N ARG A 41 -1.73 -5.71 -8.04
CA ARG A 41 -2.19 -6.06 -9.38
C ARG A 41 -1.05 -6.04 -10.40
N LYS A 42 -0.12 -5.09 -10.28
CA LYS A 42 1.07 -5.02 -11.14
C LYS A 42 1.97 -6.24 -10.91
N LEU A 43 2.23 -6.60 -9.65
CA LEU A 43 3.02 -7.78 -9.30
C LEU A 43 2.38 -9.08 -9.81
N GLN A 44 1.06 -9.23 -9.65
CA GLN A 44 0.32 -10.37 -10.18
C GLN A 44 0.44 -10.47 -11.71
N LEU A 45 0.32 -9.34 -12.43
CA LEU A 45 0.48 -9.32 -13.88
C LEU A 45 1.91 -9.67 -14.30
N SER A 46 2.92 -9.06 -13.67
CA SER A 46 4.32 -9.37 -13.97
C SER A 46 4.69 -10.82 -13.66
N ASN A 47 4.13 -11.41 -12.59
CA ASN A 47 4.34 -12.83 -12.31
C ASN A 47 3.69 -13.72 -13.36
N LYS A 48 2.51 -13.35 -13.86
CA LYS A 48 1.84 -14.07 -14.95
C LYS A 48 2.66 -13.99 -16.24
N GLU A 49 3.12 -12.79 -16.60
CA GLU A 49 4.00 -12.59 -17.76
C GLU A 49 5.29 -13.40 -17.62
N LEU A 50 5.85 -13.49 -16.41
CA LEU A 50 7.05 -14.28 -16.14
C LEU A 50 6.79 -15.79 -16.22
N SER A 51 5.63 -16.27 -15.75
CA SER A 51 5.28 -17.70 -15.83
C SER A 51 4.93 -18.18 -17.23
N ASP A 52 4.50 -17.27 -18.11
CA ASP A 52 4.17 -17.59 -19.50
C ASP A 52 5.44 -17.67 -20.39
N LEU A 53 6.62 -17.29 -19.86
CA LEU A 53 7.89 -17.40 -20.58
C LEU A 53 8.40 -18.84 -20.65
N PRO A 54 9.04 -19.25 -21.76
CA PRO A 54 9.72 -20.54 -21.85
C PRO A 54 10.91 -20.63 -20.89
N SER A 55 11.07 -21.78 -20.22
CA SER A 55 12.05 -22.05 -19.14
C SER A 55 13.54 -21.94 -19.50
N LEU A 56 13.87 -21.59 -20.75
CA LEU A 56 15.24 -21.42 -21.24
C LEU A 56 15.55 -19.94 -21.54
N THR A 57 14.62 -19.03 -21.22
CA THR A 57 14.77 -17.61 -21.53
C THR A 57 15.60 -16.94 -20.44
N PRO A 58 16.72 -16.27 -20.77
CA PRO A 58 17.52 -15.58 -19.77
C PRO A 58 16.71 -14.40 -19.21
N VAL A 59 16.49 -14.39 -17.89
CA VAL A 59 15.76 -13.33 -17.20
C VAL A 59 16.73 -12.41 -16.45
N TYR A 60 16.46 -11.12 -16.49
CA TYR A 60 17.24 -10.09 -15.82
C TYR A 60 16.35 -9.23 -14.94
N ASP A 61 16.77 -9.02 -13.69
CA ASP A 61 16.10 -8.08 -12.78
C ASP A 61 16.78 -6.70 -12.82
N GLY A 62 15.97 -5.65 -12.88
CA GLY A 62 16.43 -4.29 -13.03
C GLY A 62 16.64 -3.63 -11.67
N VAL A 63 17.90 -3.38 -11.28
CA VAL A 63 18.26 -2.67 -10.05
C VAL A 63 18.74 -1.26 -10.41
N GLY A 64 17.82 -0.30 -10.38
CA GLY A 64 18.10 1.10 -10.70
C GLY A 64 18.46 1.33 -12.17
N LYS A 65 19.76 1.39 -12.49
CA LYS A 65 20.29 1.55 -13.86
C LYS A 65 21.06 0.32 -14.36
N MET A 66 21.14 -0.73 -13.55
CA MET A 66 21.84 -1.97 -13.89
C MET A 66 20.84 -3.12 -14.03
N TYR A 67 21.21 -4.13 -14.81
CA TYR A 67 20.44 -5.36 -14.99
C TYR A 67 21.27 -6.55 -14.51
N VAL A 68 20.73 -7.37 -13.61
CA VAL A 68 21.42 -8.53 -13.04
C VAL A 68 20.73 -9.79 -13.54
N GLY A 69 21.50 -10.71 -14.13
CA GLY A 69 20.98 -12.02 -14.55
C GLY A 69 20.60 -12.86 -13.34
N MET A 70 19.36 -13.36 -13.31
CA MET A 70 18.85 -14.21 -12.23
C MET A 70 18.12 -15.42 -12.80
N ASP A 71 18.18 -16.55 -12.06
CA ASP A 71 17.33 -17.71 -12.31
C ASP A 71 15.86 -17.35 -11.99
N GLU A 72 14.93 -17.84 -12.79
CA GLU A 72 13.48 -17.65 -12.68
C GLU A 72 12.96 -17.87 -11.25
N ARG A 73 13.52 -18.84 -10.51
CA ARG A 73 13.11 -19.15 -9.13
C ARG A 73 13.49 -18.07 -8.11
N ASN A 74 14.59 -17.34 -8.33
CA ASN A 74 15.06 -16.32 -7.38
C ASN A 74 14.29 -14.99 -7.53
N ILE A 75 13.77 -14.71 -8.73
CA ILE A 75 13.01 -13.48 -9.00
C ILE A 75 11.66 -13.48 -8.27
N VAL A 76 11.00 -14.63 -8.20
CA VAL A 76 9.70 -14.77 -7.52
C VAL A 76 9.83 -14.60 -6.00
N LEU A 77 10.96 -15.01 -5.41
CA LEU A 77 11.23 -14.86 -3.99
C LEU A 77 11.54 -13.40 -3.62
N SER A 78 12.36 -12.70 -4.42
CA SER A 78 12.70 -11.30 -4.17
C SER A 78 11.48 -10.37 -4.24
N LYS A 79 10.52 -10.62 -5.14
CA LYS A 79 9.28 -9.84 -5.24
C LYS A 79 8.24 -10.16 -4.15
N LYS A 80 8.43 -11.22 -3.35
CA LYS A 80 7.53 -11.62 -2.27
C LYS A 80 7.91 -11.01 -0.91
N GLU A 81 9.16 -10.60 -0.76
CA GLU A 81 9.71 -10.01 0.49
C GLU A 81 9.62 -8.48 0.55
N ILE A 82 9.16 -7.83 -0.54
CA ILE A 82 8.93 -6.38 -0.64
C ILE A 82 7.42 -6.11 -0.63
#